data_AF-A0A5D0U508-F1
#
_entry.id   AF-A0A5D0U508-F1
#
_cell.length_a   1.000
_cell.length_b   1.000
_cell.length_c   1.000
_cell.angle_alpha   90.00
_cell.angle_beta   90.00
_cell.angle_gamma   90.00
#
_symmetry.space_group_name_H-M   'P 1'
#
loop_
_entity.id
_entity.type
_entity.pdbx_description
1 polymer ?
#
loop_
_entity_poly.entity_id
_entity_poly.type
_entity_poly.pdbx_seq_one_letter_code
_entity_poly.pdbx_strand_id
1 'polypeptide(L)'
;MTISEKVTRLRDENPGWRIDHVEGRPVPWLAVRESRQGWIGGHSAVEAKLPGYLGRLMAQAIDLAALASGKEAFPYVERMEHLTSLRKWFPEWAFEACNTQPVWHGQRSYVDYAERAAAVTEVRGNDPRELALLLLRLPKVEAGIGEGREGER
;
A
#
# COMPACT_ATOMS: atom_id res chain seq x y z
N MET A 1 -20.28 10.42 -14.82
CA MET A 1 -20.34 9.87 -13.46
C MET A 1 -19.73 10.89 -12.51
N THR A 2 -20.47 11.32 -11.49
CA THR A 2 -20.01 12.28 -10.46
C THR A 2 -18.91 11.66 -9.59
N ILE A 3 -18.17 12.48 -8.83
CA ILE A 3 -17.18 11.96 -7.86
C ILE A 3 -17.84 11.04 -6.83
N SER A 4 -19.03 11.41 -6.34
CA SER A 4 -19.77 10.58 -5.39
C SER A 4 -20.16 9.24 -5.99
N GLU A 5 -20.65 9.20 -7.24
CA GLU A 5 -20.96 7.94 -7.94
C GLU A 5 -19.71 7.07 -8.14
N LYS A 6 -18.58 7.68 -8.53
CA LYS A 6 -17.29 6.99 -8.69
C LYS A 6 -16.80 6.38 -7.37
N VAL A 7 -16.91 7.11 -6.27
CA VAL A 7 -16.55 6.62 -4.92
C VAL A 7 -17.46 5.47 -4.50
N THR A 8 -18.78 5.58 -4.68
CA THR A 8 -19.73 4.51 -4.36
C THR A 8 -19.38 3.23 -5.12
N ARG A 9 -19.20 3.32 -6.43
CA ARG A 9 -18.81 2.17 -7.25
C ARG A 9 -17.51 1.51 -6.78
N LEU A 10 -16.46 2.31 -6.51
CA LEU A 10 -15.19 1.75 -6.04
C LEU A 10 -15.32 1.03 -4.71
N ARG A 11 -16.18 1.52 -3.80
CA ARG A 11 -16.45 0.87 -2.51
C ARG A 11 -17.20 -0.44 -2.68
N ASP A 12 -18.18 -0.48 -3.59
CA ASP A 12 -18.92 -1.69 -3.91
C ASP A 12 -18.03 -2.77 -4.53
N GLU A 13 -17.09 -2.37 -5.41
CA GLU A 13 -16.14 -3.26 -6.08
C GLU A 13 -14.99 -3.73 -5.18
N ASN A 14 -14.65 -2.97 -4.13
CA ASN A 14 -13.48 -3.22 -3.27
C ASN A 14 -13.87 -3.24 -1.79
N PRO A 15 -14.65 -4.24 -1.34
CA PRO A 15 -15.04 -4.34 0.06
C PRO A 15 -13.81 -4.42 0.97
N GLY A 16 -13.87 -3.73 2.11
CA GLY A 16 -12.77 -3.66 3.08
C GLY A 16 -11.81 -2.49 2.88
N TRP A 17 -11.95 -1.73 1.79
CA TRP A 17 -11.23 -0.47 1.58
C TRP A 17 -12.10 0.73 1.95
N ARG A 18 -11.54 1.62 2.76
CA ARG A 18 -12.06 2.98 2.90
C ARG A 18 -11.50 3.81 1.76
N ILE A 19 -12.39 4.38 0.95
CA ILE A 19 -12.01 5.14 -0.26
C ILE A 19 -12.50 6.57 -0.11
N ASP A 20 -11.60 7.53 -0.38
CA ASP A 20 -11.86 8.97 -0.30
C ASP A 20 -11.32 9.70 -1.55
N HIS A 21 -11.91 10.85 -1.85
CA HIS A 21 -11.43 11.77 -2.88
C HIS A 21 -11.16 13.14 -2.23
N VAL A 22 -9.94 13.66 -2.39
CA VAL A 22 -9.51 14.93 -1.81
C VAL A 22 -9.14 15.90 -2.92
N GLU A 23 -9.98 16.90 -3.14
CA GLU A 23 -9.74 17.94 -4.14
C GLU A 23 -8.48 18.76 -3.83
N GLY A 24 -7.79 19.21 -4.89
CA GLY A 24 -6.58 20.02 -4.78
C GLY A 24 -5.28 19.25 -4.54
N ARG A 25 -5.33 17.91 -4.42
CA ARG A 25 -4.13 17.06 -4.36
C ARG A 25 -3.71 16.58 -5.76
N PRO A 26 -2.40 16.54 -6.08
CA PRO A 26 -1.88 15.93 -7.31
C PRO A 26 -2.27 14.47 -7.53
N VAL A 27 -2.49 13.72 -6.45
CA VAL A 27 -3.01 12.34 -6.41
C VAL A 27 -4.26 12.33 -5.51
N PRO A 28 -5.45 12.66 -6.05
CA PRO A 28 -6.62 12.97 -5.25
C PRO A 28 -7.46 11.76 -4.85
N TRP A 29 -7.21 10.58 -5.43
CA TRP A 29 -7.93 9.34 -5.07
C TRP A 29 -7.13 8.56 -4.05
N LEU A 30 -7.75 8.22 -2.93
CA LEU A 30 -7.11 7.53 -1.82
C LEU A 30 -7.91 6.31 -1.43
N ALA A 31 -7.21 5.23 -1.12
CA ALA A 31 -7.81 4.08 -0.48
C ALA A 31 -6.92 3.56 0.65
N VAL A 32 -7.53 3.26 1.79
CA VAL A 32 -6.89 2.70 2.97
C VAL A 32 -7.64 1.44 3.41
N ARG A 33 -6.91 0.36 3.67
CA ARG A 33 -7.43 -0.87 4.26
C ARG A 33 -7.11 -0.87 5.76
N GLU A 34 -8.13 -0.74 6.59
CA GLU A 34 -7.93 -0.77 8.05
C GLU A 34 -7.60 -2.19 8.56
N SER A 35 -6.72 -2.28 9.56
CA SER A 35 -6.25 -3.52 10.19
C SER A 35 -7.32 -4.32 10.95
N ARG A 36 -8.57 -3.87 10.98
CA ARG A 36 -9.62 -4.38 11.89
C ARG A 36 -10.27 -5.70 11.48
N GLN A 37 -9.86 -6.33 10.37
CA GLN A 37 -10.52 -7.54 9.83
C GLN A 37 -9.56 -8.72 9.58
N GLY A 38 -8.63 -8.99 10.49
CA GLY A 38 -7.72 -10.14 10.35
C GLY A 38 -6.65 -9.97 9.26
N TRP A 39 -6.49 -8.75 8.75
CA TRP A 39 -5.44 -8.38 7.81
C TRP A 39 -4.10 -8.27 8.54
N ILE A 40 -3.13 -9.12 8.19
CA ILE A 40 -1.84 -9.22 8.91
C ILE A 40 -0.68 -8.51 8.21
N GLY A 41 -0.92 -7.84 7.07
CA GLY A 41 0.09 -7.09 6.33
C GLY A 41 -0.12 -7.11 4.82
N GLY A 42 0.61 -6.27 4.09
CA GLY A 42 0.45 -6.01 2.66
C GLY A 42 0.42 -4.52 2.36
N HIS A 43 -0.20 -4.14 1.25
CA HIS A 43 -0.44 -2.72 0.93
C HIS A 43 -1.61 -2.20 1.80
N SER A 44 -1.34 -1.29 2.74
CA SER A 44 -2.39 -0.67 3.57
C SER A 44 -3.01 0.54 2.91
N ALA A 45 -2.23 1.31 2.14
CA ALA A 45 -2.69 2.55 1.55
C ALA A 45 -2.17 2.70 0.13
N VAL A 46 -3.06 3.17 -0.75
CA VAL A 46 -2.79 3.45 -2.14
C VAL A 46 -3.37 4.79 -2.54
N GLU A 47 -2.68 5.51 -3.42
CA GLU A 47 -3.11 6.79 -3.97
C GLU A 47 -3.02 6.76 -5.50
N ALA A 48 -3.92 7.49 -6.17
CA ALA A 48 -3.94 7.57 -7.62
C ALA A 48 -4.46 8.89 -8.16
N LYS A 49 -4.07 9.19 -9.41
CA LYS A 49 -4.56 10.35 -10.18
C LYS A 49 -6.00 10.14 -10.66
N LEU A 50 -6.39 8.90 -10.95
CA LEU A 50 -7.70 8.54 -11.50
C LEU A 50 -8.37 7.40 -10.70
N PRO A 51 -9.71 7.35 -10.66
CA PRO A 51 -10.44 6.31 -9.92
C PRO A 51 -10.17 4.90 -10.45
N GLY A 52 -10.10 4.72 -11.78
CA GLY A 52 -9.81 3.41 -12.37
C GLY A 52 -8.41 2.89 -12.03
N TYR A 53 -7.44 3.81 -11.85
CA TYR A 53 -6.09 3.46 -11.40
C TYR A 53 -6.10 2.99 -9.94
N LEU A 54 -6.88 3.67 -9.10
CA LEU A 54 -7.09 3.26 -7.71
C LEU A 54 -7.70 1.86 -7.63
N GLY A 55 -8.77 1.61 -8.42
CA GLY A 55 -9.42 0.31 -8.48
C GLY A 55 -8.47 -0.82 -8.88
N ARG A 56 -7.63 -0.60 -9.90
CA ARG A 56 -6.63 -1.59 -10.32
C ARG A 56 -5.55 -1.85 -9.26
N LEU A 57 -5.09 -0.82 -8.54
CA LEU A 57 -4.14 -1.01 -7.44
C LEU A 57 -4.74 -1.82 -6.30
N MET A 58 -6.00 -1.52 -5.92
CA MET A 58 -6.70 -2.28 -4.88
C MET A 58 -6.93 -3.73 -5.29
N ALA A 59 -7.30 -3.99 -6.54
CA ALA A 59 -7.48 -5.36 -7.06
C ALA A 59 -6.17 -6.17 -7.10
N GLN A 60 -5.02 -5.49 -7.25
CA GLN A 60 -3.69 -6.10 -7.20
C GLN A 60 -3.10 -6.15 -5.78
N ALA A 61 -3.86 -5.74 -4.76
CA ALA A 61 -3.37 -5.71 -3.40
C ALA A 61 -3.05 -7.11 -2.89
N ILE A 62 -1.81 -7.31 -2.46
CA ILE A 62 -1.35 -8.57 -1.89
C ILE A 62 -1.65 -8.57 -0.40
N ASP A 63 -2.39 -9.58 0.05
CA ASP A 63 -2.56 -9.87 1.47
C ASP A 63 -1.41 -10.78 1.93
N LEU A 64 -0.52 -10.27 2.79
CA LEU A 64 0.57 -11.08 3.35
C LEU A 64 0.02 -12.20 4.26
N ALA A 65 -1.26 -12.16 4.68
CA ALA A 65 -1.94 -13.29 5.29
C ALA A 65 -1.92 -14.55 4.43
N ALA A 66 -1.87 -14.39 3.10
CA ALA A 66 -1.80 -15.49 2.15
C ALA A 66 -0.37 -16.02 1.93
N LEU A 67 0.66 -15.39 2.50
CA LEU A 67 2.07 -15.66 2.18
C LEU A 67 2.89 -16.33 3.29
N ALA A 68 2.50 -16.34 4.57
CA ALA A 68 3.12 -17.25 5.54
C ALA A 68 2.33 -17.57 6.82
N SER A 69 2.52 -18.83 7.23
CA SER A 69 2.47 -19.34 8.59
C SER A 69 3.84 -19.10 9.27
N GLY A 70 3.92 -18.22 10.27
CA GLY A 70 5.15 -18.03 11.04
C GLY A 70 4.97 -17.11 12.24
N LYS A 71 4.60 -17.69 13.39
CA LYS A 71 4.45 -16.99 14.68
C LYS A 71 5.78 -16.91 15.42
N GLU A 72 6.73 -16.08 15.01
CA GLU A 72 7.84 -15.71 15.92
C GLU A 72 8.14 -14.21 15.81
N ALA A 73 8.01 -13.50 16.93
CA ALA A 73 8.41 -12.10 17.03
C ALA A 73 9.92 -12.05 17.27
N PHE A 74 10.67 -11.48 16.32
CA PHE A 74 12.11 -11.28 16.46
C PHE A 74 12.45 -10.51 17.75
N PRO A 75 13.54 -10.87 18.45
CA PRO A 75 14.11 -10.07 19.54
C PRO A 75 14.35 -8.61 19.11
N TYR A 76 14.35 -7.68 20.06
CA TYR A 76 14.48 -6.23 19.76
C TYR A 76 15.73 -5.89 18.93
N VAL A 77 16.88 -6.49 19.23
CA VAL A 77 18.13 -6.24 18.51
C VAL A 77 18.03 -6.67 17.04
N GLU A 78 17.52 -7.88 16.78
CA GLU A 78 17.30 -8.39 15.43
C GLU A 78 16.28 -7.53 14.65
N ARG A 79 15.24 -7.03 15.32
CA ARG A 79 14.32 -6.05 14.71
C ARG A 79 15.09 -4.80 14.27
N MET A 80 15.93 -4.21 15.13
CA MET A 80 16.66 -2.99 14.75
C MET A 80 17.65 -3.22 13.59
N GLU A 81 18.27 -4.39 13.48
CA GLU A 81 19.13 -4.76 12.35
C GLU A 81 18.35 -4.88 11.03
N HIS A 82 17.19 -5.55 11.07
CA HIS A 82 16.30 -5.65 9.91
C HIS A 82 15.75 -4.28 9.48
N LEU A 83 15.38 -3.43 10.44
CA LEU A 83 14.95 -2.06 10.18
C LEU A 83 16.04 -1.23 9.49
N THR A 84 17.27 -1.34 9.98
CA THR A 84 18.43 -0.65 9.40
C THR A 84 18.67 -1.12 7.97
N SER A 85 18.53 -2.42 7.72
CA SER A 85 18.66 -3.00 6.38
C SER A 85 17.57 -2.48 5.44
N LEU A 86 16.30 -2.50 5.86
CA LEU A 86 15.19 -1.97 5.06
C LEU A 86 15.41 -0.51 4.66
N ARG A 87 15.78 0.34 5.62
CA ARG A 87 16.06 1.77 5.36
C ARG A 87 17.23 1.98 4.40
N LYS A 88 18.23 1.09 4.41
CA LYS A 88 19.38 1.15 3.49
C LYS A 88 18.98 0.75 2.07
N TRP A 89 18.14 -0.27 1.92
CA TRP A 89 17.79 -0.84 0.61
C TRP A 89 16.63 -0.10 -0.08
N PHE A 90 15.75 0.55 0.68
CA PHE A 90 14.56 1.26 0.18
C PHE A 90 14.53 2.69 0.74
N PRO A 91 15.42 3.59 0.31
CA PRO A 91 15.57 4.93 0.88
C PRO A 91 14.34 5.85 0.66
N GLU A 92 13.47 5.52 -0.29
CA GLU A 92 12.22 6.23 -0.57
C GLU A 92 11.09 5.88 0.43
N TRP A 93 11.36 4.97 1.36
CA TRP A 93 10.44 4.50 2.39
C TRP A 93 10.95 4.83 3.79
N ALA A 94 10.09 5.47 4.57
CA ALA A 94 10.27 5.60 6.01
C ALA A 94 9.72 4.34 6.69
N PHE A 95 10.59 3.59 7.37
CA PHE A 95 10.19 2.40 8.14
C PHE A 95 10.21 2.66 9.64
N GLU A 96 9.25 2.07 10.33
CA GLU A 96 9.19 2.01 11.79
C GLU A 96 8.71 0.64 12.29
N ALA A 97 9.08 0.33 13.53
CA ALA A 97 8.59 -0.85 14.24
C ALA A 97 7.52 -0.42 15.24
N CYS A 98 6.33 -1.00 15.13
CA CYS A 98 5.20 -0.81 16.02
C CYS A 98 5.25 -1.80 17.20
N ASN A 99 4.60 -1.43 18.30
CA ASN A 99 4.47 -2.27 19.50
C ASN A 99 3.32 -3.30 19.39
N THR A 100 2.54 -3.24 18.31
CA THR A 100 1.39 -4.10 18.02
C THR A 100 1.54 -4.72 16.65
N GLN A 101 0.94 -5.88 16.41
CA GLN A 101 0.88 -6.44 15.05
C GLN A 101 -0.08 -5.63 14.15
N PRO A 102 0.24 -5.43 12.86
CA PRO A 102 1.51 -5.78 12.21
C PRO A 102 2.69 -4.95 12.74
N VAL A 103 3.81 -5.62 13.03
CA VAL A 103 4.98 -5.01 13.71
C VAL A 103 5.71 -4.00 12.85
N TRP A 104 5.70 -4.17 11.53
CA TRP A 104 6.44 -3.30 10.61
C TRP A 104 5.48 -2.40 9.87
N HIS A 105 5.83 -1.12 9.81
CA HIS A 105 5.13 -0.11 9.06
C HIS A 105 6.11 0.62 8.15
N GLY A 106 5.78 0.70 6.86
CA GLY A 106 6.53 1.42 5.85
C GLY A 106 5.65 2.47 5.19
N GLN A 107 6.08 3.72 5.21
CA GLN A 107 5.41 4.84 4.57
C GLN A 107 6.30 5.42 3.48
N ARG A 108 5.77 5.57 2.27
CA ARG A 108 6.48 6.18 1.16
C ARG A 108 6.45 7.69 1.26
N SER A 109 7.56 8.34 0.94
CA SER A 109 7.64 9.81 0.87
C SER A 109 6.81 10.33 -0.31
N TYR A 110 5.98 11.35 -0.05
CA TYR A 110 5.13 12.00 -1.05
C TYR A 110 5.90 12.48 -2.28
N VAL A 111 7.11 13.00 -2.08
CA VAL A 111 7.96 13.53 -3.16
C VAL A 111 8.33 12.45 -4.18
N ASP A 112 8.40 11.19 -3.76
CA ASP A 112 8.83 10.07 -4.60
C ASP A 112 7.69 9.49 -5.48
N TYR A 113 6.44 9.88 -5.22
CA TYR A 113 5.28 9.32 -5.91
C TYR A 113 4.25 10.33 -6.43
N ALA A 114 4.33 11.62 -6.08
CA ALA A 114 3.35 12.63 -6.51
C ALA A 114 3.14 12.71 -8.03
N GLU A 115 4.19 12.45 -8.82
CA GLU A 115 4.11 12.47 -10.28
C GLU A 115 3.57 11.18 -10.90
N ARG A 116 3.52 10.08 -10.13
CA ARG A 116 3.06 8.78 -10.61
C ARG A 116 1.56 8.80 -10.88
N ALA A 117 1.13 7.96 -11.82
CA ALA A 117 -0.29 7.75 -12.10
C ALA A 117 -1.02 7.11 -10.91
N ALA A 118 -0.34 6.19 -10.24
CA ALA A 118 -0.81 5.47 -9.07
C ALA A 118 0.39 4.99 -8.25
N ALA A 119 0.25 4.90 -6.93
CA ALA A 119 1.30 4.45 -6.04
C ALA A 119 0.73 3.73 -4.82
N VAL A 120 1.46 2.72 -4.35
CA VAL A 120 1.33 2.20 -2.99
C VAL A 120 2.10 3.15 -2.07
N THR A 121 1.42 3.66 -1.05
CA THR A 121 1.96 4.69 -0.15
C THR A 121 2.22 4.17 1.25
N GLU A 122 1.54 3.09 1.65
CA GLU A 122 1.76 2.44 2.95
C GLU A 122 1.81 0.92 2.79
N VAL A 123 2.76 0.30 3.48
CA VAL A 123 2.86 -1.16 3.63
C VAL A 123 2.96 -1.54 5.10
N ARG A 124 2.39 -2.69 5.45
CA ARG A 124 2.52 -3.31 6.78
C ARG A 124 2.95 -4.75 6.69
N GLY A 125 3.60 -5.27 7.72
CA GLY A 125 4.00 -6.68 7.77
C GLY A 125 4.42 -7.13 9.16
N ASN A 126 4.53 -8.44 9.36
CA ASN A 126 5.10 -9.03 10.57
C ASN A 126 6.52 -9.57 10.34
N ASP A 127 6.84 -9.94 9.10
CA ASP A 127 8.19 -10.33 8.68
C ASP A 127 8.82 -9.22 7.80
N PRO A 128 9.99 -8.68 8.16
CA PRO A 128 10.68 -7.68 7.36
C PRO A 128 11.15 -8.21 5.99
N ARG A 129 11.38 -9.52 5.85
CA ARG A 129 11.75 -10.17 4.57
C ARG A 129 10.56 -10.23 3.62
N GLU A 130 9.37 -10.55 4.12
CA GLU A 130 8.13 -10.48 3.33
C GLU A 130 7.87 -9.06 2.87
N LEU A 131 8.07 -8.09 3.76
CA LEU A 131 7.92 -6.68 3.45
C LEU A 131 8.95 -6.23 2.39
N ALA A 132 10.21 -6.67 2.47
CA ALA A 132 11.20 -6.42 1.42
C ALA A 132 10.80 -7.04 0.07
N LEU A 133 10.30 -8.28 0.06
CA LEU A 133 9.82 -8.94 -1.16
C LEU A 133 8.61 -8.21 -1.77
N LEU A 134 7.71 -7.71 -0.93
CA LEU A 134 6.58 -6.88 -1.33
C LEU A 134 7.07 -5.60 -2.02
N LEU A 135 7.98 -4.87 -1.38
CA LEU A 135 8.56 -3.63 -1.89
C LEU A 135 9.24 -3.82 -3.26
N LEU A 136 9.96 -4.93 -3.46
CA LEU A 136 10.58 -5.27 -4.75
C LEU A 136 9.55 -5.53 -5.87
N ARG A 137 8.30 -5.86 -5.53
CA ARG A 137 7.22 -6.09 -6.50
C ARG A 137 6.43 -4.82 -6.84
N LEU A 138 6.39 -3.83 -5.94
CA LEU A 138 5.60 -2.61 -6.10
C LEU A 138 5.86 -1.86 -7.41
N PRO A 139 7.11 -1.65 -7.87
CA PRO A 139 7.35 -0.91 -9.11
C PRO A 139 6.68 -1.56 -10.33
N LYS A 140 6.60 -2.90 -10.38
CA LYS A 140 5.95 -3.61 -11.49
C LYS A 140 4.43 -3.45 -11.44
N VAL A 141 3.85 -3.56 -10.24
CA VAL A 141 2.41 -3.36 -10.00
C VAL A 141 2.01 -1.93 -10.39
N GLU A 142 2.78 -0.92 -9.95
CA GLU A 142 2.51 0.49 -10.23
C GLU A 142 2.70 0.86 -11.71
N ALA A 143 3.76 0.37 -12.36
CA ALA A 143 4.03 0.65 -13.77
C ALA A 143 2.90 0.14 -14.69
N GLY A 144 2.31 -1.02 -14.37
CA GLY A 144 1.20 -1.59 -15.14
C GLY A 144 -0.11 -0.78 -15.10
N ILE A 145 -0.20 0.26 -14.26
CA ILE A 145 -1.42 1.07 -14.11
C ILE A 145 -1.54 2.20 -15.15
N GLY A 146 -0.40 2.66 -15.69
CA GLY A 146 -0.31 3.83 -16.60
C GLY A 146 -0.11 3.53 -18.08
N GLU A 147 0.22 2.30 -18.47
CA GLU A 147 0.46 1.93 -19.87
C GLU A 147 -0.83 1.59 -20.65
N GLY A 148 -1.94 1.38 -19.94
CA GLY A 148 -3.26 1.17 -20.54
C GLY A 148 -4.04 2.48 -20.72
N ARG A 149 -4.46 2.78 -21.95
CA ARG A 149 -5.47 3.81 -22.23
C ARG A 149 -6.80 3.41 -21.58
N GLU A 150 -7.04 3.82 -20.36
CA GLU A 150 -8.38 3.88 -19.78
C GLU A 150 -8.53 5.16 -18.97
N GLY A 151 -8.86 6.23 -19.68
CA GLY A 151 -9.75 7.25 -19.13
C GLY A 151 -11.16 6.68 -19.15
N GLU A 152 -11.80 6.65 -17.99
CA GLU A 152 -13.26 6.52 -17.83
C GLU A 152 -13.92 5.28 -18.45
N ARG A 153 -13.92 4.15 -17.74
CA ARG A 153 -15.09 3.27 -17.74
C ARG A 153 -15.54 2.89 -16.34
#